data_AF-S0DUD5-F1
#
_entry.id   AF-S0DUD5-F1
#
_cell.length_a   1.000
_cell.length_b   1.000
_cell.length_c   1.000
_cell.angle_alpha   90.00
_cell.angle_beta   90.00
_cell.angle_gamma   90.00
#
_symmetry.space_group_name_H-M   'P 1'
#
loop_
_entity.id
_entity.type
_entity.pdbx_description
1 polymer ?
#
loop_
_entity_poly.entity_id
_entity_poly.type
_entity_poly.pdbx_seq_one_letter_code
_entity_poly.pdbx_strand_id
1 'polypeptide(L)'
;MDSTQVKAAVIKQVQQEANLVNARTLIEKLQETCFEKCVPKPGTSLSSSETTCMTSCMEKYMAAWNMVNAAYIARLRQESASLQN
;
A
#
# COMPACT_ATOMS: atom_id res chain seq x y z
N MET A 1 -32.49 6.62 18.84
CA MET A 1 -31.39 6.10 17.99
C MET A 1 -30.56 5.18 18.88
N ASP A 2 -30.43 3.90 18.51
CA ASP A 2 -29.71 2.90 19.30
C ASP A 2 -28.20 3.16 19.26
N SER A 3 -27.57 3.28 20.43
CA SER A 3 -26.13 3.52 20.60
C SER A 3 -25.28 2.47 19.85
N THR A 4 -25.78 1.23 19.74
CA THR A 4 -25.12 0.15 19.01
C THR A 4 -25.02 0.43 17.52
N GLN A 5 -26.07 0.98 16.91
CA GLN A 5 -26.08 1.36 15.49
C GLN A 5 -25.14 2.52 15.21
N VAL A 6 -25.08 3.51 16.11
CA VAL A 6 -24.16 4.65 15.99
C VAL A 6 -22.70 4.15 16.05
N LYS A 7 -22.38 3.27 17.01
CA LYS A 7 -21.03 2.69 17.14
C LYS A 7 -20.63 1.90 15.88
N ALA A 8 -21.53 1.08 15.34
CA ALA A 8 -21.25 0.31 14.12
C ALA A 8 -21.01 1.20 12.90
N ALA A 9 -21.79 2.28 12.75
CA ALA A 9 -21.63 3.24 11.67
C ALA A 9 -20.26 3.97 11.77
N VAL A 10 -19.87 4.40 12.97
CA VAL A 10 -18.56 5.05 13.19
C VAL A 10 -17.40 4.09 12.89
N ILE A 11 -17.45 2.84 13.36
CA ILE A 11 -16.39 1.85 13.06
C ILE A 11 -16.27 1.62 11.55
N LYS A 12 -17.39 1.51 10.85
CA LYS A 12 -17.39 1.36 9.39
C LYS A 12 -16.75 2.55 8.70
N GLN A 13 -17.07 3.77 9.12
CA GLN A 13 -16.47 4.98 8.58
C GLN A 13 -14.95 5.01 8.82
N VAL A 14 -14.51 4.75 10.05
CA VAL A 14 -13.08 4.72 10.40
C VAL A 14 -12.34 3.67 9.57
N GLN A 15 -12.92 2.49 9.33
CA GLN A 15 -12.31 1.46 8.50
C GLN A 15 -12.15 1.91 7.03
N GLN A 16 -13.15 2.61 6.48
CA GLN A 16 -13.07 3.14 5.11
C GLN A 16 -11.97 4.20 4.99
N GLU A 17 -11.88 5.11 5.96
CA GLU A 17 -10.83 6.13 6.02
C GLU A 17 -9.44 5.49 6.15
N ALA A 18 -9.28 4.49 7.02
CA ALA A 18 -8.03 3.76 7.17
C ALA A 18 -7.58 3.08 5.87
N ASN A 19 -8.52 2.46 5.14
CA ASN A 19 -8.22 1.82 3.86
C ASN A 19 -7.73 2.85 2.82
N LEU A 20 -8.36 4.02 2.76
CA LEU A 20 -7.96 5.10 1.86
C LEU A 20 -6.57 5.65 2.20
N VAL A 21 -6.29 5.86 3.49
CA VAL A 21 -4.98 6.32 3.95
C VAL A 21 -3.89 5.29 3.62
N ASN A 22 -4.13 4.01 3.89
CA ASN A 22 -3.18 2.95 3.56
C ASN A 22 -2.87 2.88 2.06
N ALA A 23 -3.88 3.02 1.21
CA ALA A 23 -3.68 3.07 -0.24
C ALA A 23 -2.85 4.29 -0.69
N ARG A 24 -3.10 5.46 -0.09
CA ARG A 24 -2.31 6.68 -0.37
C ARG A 24 -0.85 6.49 0.02
N THR A 25 -0.57 6.00 1.23
CA THR A 25 0.79 5.74 1.70
C THR A 25 1.53 4.78 0.76
N LEU A 26 0.85 3.75 0.25
CA LEU A 26 1.44 2.82 -0.71
C LEU A 26 1.84 3.54 -2.01
N ILE A 27 0.95 4.38 -2.55
CA ILE A 27 1.19 5.15 -3.78
C ILE A 27 2.35 6.13 -3.58
N GLU A 28 2.38 6.86 -2.47
CA GLU A 28 3.45 7.81 -2.15
C GLU A 28 4.81 7.11 -2.09
N LYS A 29 4.89 5.96 -1.41
CA LYS A 29 6.15 5.20 -1.32
C LYS A 29 6.59 4.63 -2.66
N LEU A 30 5.66 4.16 -3.47
CA LEU A 30 5.93 3.70 -4.83
C LEU A 30 6.45 4.85 -5.70
N GLN A 31 5.84 6.04 -5.61
CA GLN A 31 6.28 7.24 -6.32
C GLN A 31 7.70 7.67 -5.91
N GLU A 32 7.95 7.81 -4.61
CA GLU A 32 9.27 8.15 -4.07
C GLU A 32 10.35 7.16 -4.53
N THR A 33 10.08 5.86 -4.34
CA THR A 33 11.03 4.79 -4.68
C THR A 33 11.35 4.76 -6.17
N CYS A 34 10.32 4.82 -7.01
CA CYS A 34 10.53 4.72 -8.45
C CYS A 34 11.16 5.99 -9.02
N PHE A 35 10.78 7.16 -8.52
CA PHE A 35 11.41 8.42 -8.95
C PHE A 35 12.91 8.41 -8.63
N GLU A 36 13.30 8.07 -7.39
CA GLU A 36 14.71 7.99 -6.97
C GLU A 36 15.51 7.02 -7.86
N LYS A 37 14.92 5.88 -8.22
CA LYS A 37 15.61 4.82 -8.98
C LYS A 37 15.66 5.08 -10.48
N CYS A 38 14.67 5.77 -11.03
CA CYS A 38 14.49 5.87 -12.49
C CYS A 38 14.74 7.26 -13.06
N VAL A 39 14.81 8.33 -12.27
CA VAL A 39 14.95 9.72 -12.75
C VAL A 39 16.28 10.31 -12.28
N PRO A 40 17.42 9.98 -12.94
CA PRO A 40 18.74 10.44 -12.51
C PRO A 40 18.99 11.93 -12.77
N LYS A 41 18.26 12.54 -13.73
CA LYS A 41 18.37 13.95 -14.09
C LYS A 41 16.97 14.55 -14.22
N PRO A 42 16.38 15.05 -13.12
CA PRO A 42 15.06 15.64 -13.16
C PRO A 42 14.95 16.78 -14.17
N GLY A 43 13.87 16.77 -14.96
CA GLY A 43 13.54 17.80 -15.93
C GLY A 43 12.03 18.08 -15.93
N THR A 44 11.58 18.90 -16.87
CA THR A 44 10.15 19.25 -17.01
C THR A 44 9.29 18.11 -17.56
N SER A 45 9.92 17.04 -18.05
CA SER A 45 9.27 15.86 -18.61
C SER A 45 10.17 14.64 -18.45
N LEU A 46 9.57 13.46 -18.35
CA LEU A 46 10.29 12.20 -18.42
C LEU A 46 10.73 11.91 -19.85
N SER A 47 11.97 11.49 -20.02
CA SER A 47 12.42 10.85 -21.26
C SER A 47 11.71 9.51 -21.47
N SER A 48 11.77 8.98 -22.70
CA SER A 48 11.22 7.65 -23.00
C SER A 48 11.83 6.55 -22.12
N SER A 49 13.14 6.61 -21.87
CA SER A 49 13.84 5.66 -20.99
C SER A 49 13.40 5.77 -19.53
N GLU A 50 13.21 6.98 -19.02
CA GLU A 50 12.72 7.20 -17.65
C GLU A 50 11.28 6.70 -17.52
N THR A 51 10.44 6.96 -18.52
CA THR A 51 9.05 6.46 -18.57
C THR A 51 9.00 4.93 -18.55
N THR A 52 9.79 4.25 -19.40
CA THR A 52 9.88 2.79 -19.40
C THR A 52 10.40 2.24 -18.07
N CYS A 53 11.41 2.88 -17.47
CA CYS A 53 11.92 2.50 -16.15
C CYS A 53 10.84 2.64 -15.08
N MET A 54 10.14 3.78 -15.05
CA MET A 54 9.05 4.04 -14.09
C MET A 54 7.97 2.97 -14.19
N THR A 55 7.48 2.65 -15.39
CA THR A 55 6.49 1.58 -15.59
C THR A 55 6.98 0.24 -15.02
N SER A 56 8.20 -0.18 -15.39
CA SER A 56 8.76 -1.43 -14.88
C SER A 56 8.97 -1.42 -13.36
N CYS A 57 9.38 -0.28 -12.80
CA CYS A 57 9.57 -0.12 -11.37
C CYS A 57 8.24 -0.27 -10.62
N MET A 58 7.19 0.40 -11.08
CA MET A 58 5.87 0.34 -10.43
C MET A 58 5.29 -1.07 -10.45
N GLU A 59 5.40 -1.79 -11.57
CA GLU A 59 4.99 -3.19 -11.69
C GLU A 59 5.75 -4.09 -10.71
N LYS A 60 7.08 -3.96 -10.66
CA LYS A 60 7.93 -4.74 -9.75
C LYS A 60 7.66 -4.42 -8.29
N TYR A 61 7.46 -3.14 -7.96
CA TYR A 61 7.16 -2.69 -6.60
C TYR A 61 5.84 -3.29 -6.12
N MET A 62 4.79 -3.21 -6.94
CA MET A 62 3.48 -3.80 -6.60
C MET A 62 3.55 -5.32 -6.48
N ALA A 63 4.29 -6.00 -7.35
CA ALA A 63 4.50 -7.44 -7.25
C ALA A 63 5.22 -7.82 -5.94
N ALA A 64 6.29 -7.09 -5.59
CA ALA A 64 7.02 -7.29 -4.35
C ALA A 64 6.14 -7.01 -3.12
N TRP A 65 5.38 -5.91 -3.13
CA TRP A 65 4.47 -5.57 -2.05
C TRP A 65 3.41 -6.65 -1.84
N ASN A 66 2.79 -7.15 -2.91
CA ASN A 66 1.81 -8.24 -2.83
C ASN A 66 2.39 -9.51 -2.21
N MET A 67 3.60 -9.90 -2.63
CA MET A 67 4.29 -11.08 -2.09
C MET A 67 4.59 -10.93 -0.60
N VAL A 68 5.17 -9.78 -0.20
CA VAL A 68 5.49 -9.50 1.21
C VAL A 68 4.22 -9.42 2.05
N ASN A 69 3.18 -8.75 1.56
CA ASN A 69 1.91 -8.63 2.26
C ASN A 69 1.25 -10.00 2.47
N ALA A 70 1.25 -10.87 1.46
CA ALA A 70 0.72 -12.22 1.58
C ALA A 70 1.48 -13.04 2.64
N ALA A 71 2.81 -12.98 2.63
CA ALA A 71 3.65 -13.65 3.63
C ALA A 71 3.40 -13.11 5.05
N TYR A 72 3.30 -11.79 5.19
CA TYR A 72 3.02 -11.14 6.46
C TYR A 72 1.65 -11.54 7.04
N ILE A 73 0.58 -11.51 6.23
CA ILE A 73 -0.75 -11.94 6.66
C ILE A 73 -0.78 -13.42 7.03
N ALA A 74 -0.09 -14.28 6.26
CA ALA A 74 0.02 -15.70 6.59
C ALA A 74 0.67 -15.90 7.97
N ARG A 75 1.73 -15.14 8.27
CA ARG A 75 2.40 -15.16 9.57
C ARG A 75 1.51 -14.68 10.71
N LEU A 76 0.83 -13.54 10.55
CA LEU A 76 -0.09 -13.01 11.56
C LEU A 76 -1.20 -13.99 11.93
N ARG A 77 -1.73 -14.73 10.95
CA ARG A 77 -2.77 -15.75 11.18
C ARG A 77 -2.22 -16.93 12.01
N GLN A 78 -1.00 -17.37 11.74
CA GLN A 78 -0.35 -18.42 12.52
C GLN A 78 -0.12 -17.99 13.97
N GLU A 79 0.38 -16.77 14.17
CA GLU A 79 0.62 -16.24 15.53
C GLU A 79 -0.69 -16.04 16.30
N SER A 80 -1.72 -15.49 15.65
CA SER A 80 -3.05 -15.33 16.27
C SER A 80 -3.66 -16.67 16.70
N ALA A 81 -3.47 -17.74 15.91
CA ALA A 81 -3.94 -19.09 16.27
C ALA A 81 -3.13 -19.69 17.44
N SER A 82 -1.83 -19.37 17.54
CA SER A 82 -0.98 -19.85 18.64
C SER A 82 -1.29 -19.20 19.98
N LEU A 83 -1.84 -17.97 19.99
CA LEU A 83 -2.23 -17.23 21.20
C LEU A 83 -3.59 -17.64 21.78
N GLN A 84 -4.35 -18.50 21.08
CA GLN A 84 -5.67 -18.99 21.52
C GLN A 84 -5.63 -20.37 22.19
N ASN A 85 -4.43 -20.95 22.35
CA ASN A 85 -4.15 -22.20 23.07
C ASN A 85 -3.30 -21.91 24.31
#